data_AF-A0A2I0IZ33-F1
#
_entry.id   AF-A0A2I0IZ33-F1
#
_cell.length_a   1.000
_cell.length_b   1.000
_cell.length_c   1.000
_cell.angle_alpha   90.00
_cell.angle_beta   90.00
_cell.angle_gamma   90.00
#
_symmetry.space_group_name_H-M   'P 1'
#
loop_
_entity.id
_entity.type
_entity.pdbx_description
1 polymer ?
#
loop_
_entity_poly.entity_id
_entity_poly.type
_entity_poly.pdbx_seq_one_letter_code
_entity_poly.pdbx_strand_id
1 'polypeptide(L)'
;MNGAVEAANKNVKKIIEKMTVSYKDWHDLLPFALLAYRTSIRTSTRATPYSLVYDMEAVLPIEVEIPSMRVLVESELEEAEWAKQRYEQLNLIDKKRLIALCHG
;
A
#
# COMPACT_ATOMS: atom_id res chain seq x y z
N MET A 1 -20.02 14.94 -4.96
CA MET A 1 -20.17 13.47 -5.07
C MET A 1 -18.96 12.86 -4.38
N ASN A 2 -19.12 12.19 -3.22
CA ASN A 2 -18.00 11.76 -2.36
C ASN A 2 -17.90 10.23 -2.23
N GLY A 3 -18.49 9.48 -3.18
CA GLY A 3 -18.67 8.02 -3.08
C GLY A 3 -17.37 7.23 -2.93
N ALA A 4 -16.28 7.66 -3.56
CA ALA A 4 -14.97 7.02 -3.40
C ALA A 4 -14.42 7.17 -1.96
N VAL A 5 -14.59 8.36 -1.37
CA VAL A 5 -14.19 8.64 0.03
C VAL A 5 -15.07 7.86 0.99
N GLU A 6 -16.38 7.80 0.74
CA GLU A 6 -17.32 7.01 1.54
C GLU A 6 -16.99 5.51 1.50
N ALA A 7 -16.68 4.97 0.33
CA ALA A 7 -16.27 3.58 0.16
C ALA A 7 -14.94 3.30 0.88
N ALA A 8 -13.95 4.20 0.78
CA ALA A 8 -12.69 4.08 1.50
C ALA A 8 -12.91 4.08 3.02
N ASN A 9 -13.68 5.05 3.54
CA ASN A 9 -13.99 5.16 4.96
C ASN A 9 -14.74 3.94 5.49
N LYS A 10 -15.68 3.38 4.72
CA LYS A 10 -16.39 2.14 5.08
C LYS A 10 -15.45 0.94 5.19
N ASN A 11 -14.42 0.87 4.36
CA ASN A 11 -13.42 -0.19 4.45
C ASN A 11 -12.49 -0.02 5.65
N VAL A 12 -12.00 1.19 5.90
CA VAL A 12 -11.17 1.49 7.08
C VAL A 12 -11.94 1.15 8.36
N LYS A 13 -13.21 1.56 8.44
CA LYS A 13 -14.09 1.21 9.56
C LYS A 13 -14.18 -0.31 9.80
N LYS A 14 -14.40 -1.10 8.75
CA LYS A 14 -14.45 -2.57 8.85
C LYS A 14 -13.13 -3.19 9.34
N ILE A 15 -11.99 -2.60 8.98
CA ILE A 15 -10.68 -3.09 9.45
C ILE A 15 -10.53 -2.79 10.94
N ILE A 16 -10.84 -1.56 11.36
CA ILE A 16 -10.81 -1.16 12.78
C ILE A 16 -11.71 -2.07 13.61
N GLU A 17 -12.96 -2.29 13.18
CA GLU A 17 -13.92 -3.17 13.87
C GLU A 17 -13.40 -4.61 14.09
N LYS A 18 -12.54 -5.10 13.20
CA LYS A 18 -11.91 -6.42 13.34
C LYS A 18 -10.72 -6.44 14.29
N MET A 19 -10.05 -5.31 14.46
CA MET A 19 -8.85 -5.20 15.30
C MET A 19 -9.19 -4.77 16.73
N THR A 20 -10.26 -4.00 16.91
CA THR A 20 -10.70 -3.51 18.21
C THR A 20 -11.15 -4.65 19.11
N VAL A 21 -10.59 -4.71 20.32
CA VAL A 21 -11.03 -5.65 21.36
C VAL A 21 -12.09 -4.99 22.23
N SER A 22 -11.96 -3.69 22.49
CA SER A 22 -13.01 -2.86 23.09
C SER A 22 -13.30 -1.65 22.21
N TYR A 23 -14.51 -1.10 22.23
CA TYR A 23 -14.81 0.12 21.47
C TYR A 23 -13.97 1.35 21.91
N LYS A 24 -13.20 1.27 22.99
CA LYS A 24 -12.40 2.39 23.51
C LYS A 24 -11.00 2.49 22.89
N ASP A 25 -10.48 1.41 22.30
CA ASP A 25 -9.10 1.31 21.79
C ASP A 25 -8.95 1.64 20.29
N TRP A 26 -10.04 2.02 19.61
CA TRP A 26 -10.05 2.22 18.15
C TRP A 26 -9.02 3.23 17.65
N HIS A 27 -8.72 4.26 18.46
CA HIS A 27 -7.80 5.33 18.09
C HIS A 27 -6.34 4.86 18.11
N ASP A 28 -5.98 3.96 19.04
CA ASP A 28 -4.66 3.32 19.10
C ASP A 28 -4.47 2.35 17.92
N LEU A 29 -5.55 1.75 17.45
CA LEU A 29 -5.54 0.80 16.34
C LEU A 29 -5.64 1.44 14.95
N LEU A 30 -6.03 2.72 14.89
CA LEU A 30 -6.23 3.45 13.63
C LEU A 30 -4.98 3.44 12.72
N PRO A 31 -3.75 3.68 13.20
CA PRO A 31 -2.55 3.62 12.36
C PRO A 31 -2.37 2.25 11.69
N PHE A 32 -2.64 1.17 12.43
CA PHE A 32 -2.53 -0.20 11.91
C PHE A 32 -3.62 -0.52 10.89
N ALA A 33 -4.85 -0.07 11.14
CA ALA A 33 -5.95 -0.24 10.18
C ALA A 33 -5.69 0.52 8.87
N LEU A 34 -5.12 1.72 8.95
CA LEU A 34 -4.70 2.49 7.78
C LEU A 34 -3.56 1.82 7.03
N LEU A 35 -2.58 1.25 7.74
CA LEU A 35 -1.50 0.47 7.14
C LEU A 35 -2.06 -0.72 6.37
N ALA A 36 -2.89 -1.55 7.02
CA ALA A 36 -3.52 -2.71 6.41
C ALA A 36 -4.36 -2.32 5.17
N TYR A 37 -5.11 -1.21 5.25
CA TYR A 37 -5.85 -0.68 4.10
C TYR A 37 -4.93 -0.34 2.92
N ARG A 38 -3.80 0.33 3.19
CA ARG A 38 -2.87 0.81 2.17
C ARG A 38 -2.05 -0.32 1.52
N THR A 39 -1.76 -1.39 2.25
CA THR A 39 -0.89 -2.48 1.76
C THR A 39 -1.65 -3.71 1.28
N SER A 40 -2.97 -3.80 1.50
CA SER A 40 -3.78 -4.91 1.00
C SER A 40 -4.23 -4.69 -0.45
N ILE A 41 -4.17 -5.75 -1.26
CA ILE A 41 -4.67 -5.74 -2.64
C ILE A 41 -6.18 -5.54 -2.64
N ARG A 42 -6.67 -4.58 -3.42
CA ARG A 42 -8.10 -4.31 -3.58
C ARG A 42 -8.63 -5.16 -4.72
N THR A 43 -9.77 -5.82 -4.51
CA THR A 43 -10.38 -6.68 -5.53
C THR A 43 -10.81 -5.92 -6.78
N SER A 44 -11.23 -4.66 -6.65
CA SER A 44 -11.62 -3.80 -7.76
C SER A 44 -10.43 -3.44 -8.66
N THR A 45 -9.34 -2.93 -8.08
CA THR A 45 -8.20 -2.44 -8.84
C THR A 45 -7.09 -3.48 -9.05
N ARG A 46 -7.16 -4.63 -8.35
CA ARG A 46 -6.10 -5.64 -8.26
C ARG A 46 -4.74 -5.08 -7.84
N ALA A 47 -4.73 -3.92 -7.19
CA ALA A 47 -3.54 -3.22 -6.71
C ALA A 47 -3.70 -2.80 -5.25
N THR A 48 -2.60 -2.50 -4.57
CA THR A 48 -2.64 -1.92 -3.23
C THR A 48 -2.82 -0.40 -3.36
N PRO A 49 -3.55 0.28 -2.46
CA PRO A 49 -3.64 1.74 -2.52
C PRO A 49 -2.27 2.41 -2.43
N TYR A 50 -1.32 1.82 -1.70
CA TYR A 50 0.06 2.30 -1.63
C TYR A 50 0.75 2.27 -3.01
N SER A 51 0.65 1.16 -3.75
CA SER A 51 1.29 1.07 -5.07
C SER A 51 0.67 2.01 -6.09
N LEU A 52 -0.62 2.35 -5.97
CA LEU A 52 -1.23 3.36 -6.84
C LEU A 52 -0.70 4.79 -6.58
N VAL A 53 -0.27 5.09 -5.35
CA VAL A 53 0.28 6.40 -4.98
C VAL A 53 1.78 6.48 -5.27
N TYR A 54 2.56 5.51 -4.79
CA TYR A 54 4.02 5.56 -4.80
C TYR A 54 4.66 4.73 -5.89
N ASP A 55 3.88 3.95 -6.63
CA ASP A 55 4.37 3.05 -7.69
C ASP A 55 5.49 2.11 -7.26
N MET A 56 5.35 1.62 -6.05
CA MET A 56 6.14 0.52 -5.55
C MET A 56 5.28 -0.24 -4.58
N GLU A 57 5.54 -1.53 -4.46
CA GLU A 57 4.98 -2.29 -3.36
C GLU A 57 5.62 -1.79 -2.06
N ALA A 58 4.77 -1.54 -1.05
CA ALA A 58 5.26 -1.23 0.27
C ALA A 58 6.12 -2.38 0.78
N VAL A 59 7.32 -2.07 1.26
CA VAL A 59 8.13 -3.01 2.04
C VAL A 59 7.49 -3.11 3.41
N LEU A 60 6.98 -4.29 3.77
CA LEU A 60 6.33 -4.48 5.06
C LEU A 60 7.36 -4.55 6.20
N PRO A 61 7.01 -4.15 7.44
CA PRO A 61 7.93 -4.28 8.58
C PRO A 61 8.51 -5.68 8.75
N ILE A 62 7.70 -6.72 8.50
CA ILE A 62 8.14 -8.13 8.60
C ILE A 62 9.20 -8.49 7.55
N GLU A 63 9.20 -7.84 6.38
CA GLU A 63 10.23 -8.04 5.36
C GLU A 63 11.56 -7.40 5.72
N VAL A 64 11.56 -6.45 6.66
CA VAL A 64 12.77 -5.82 7.19
C VAL A 64 13.27 -6.60 8.39
N GLU A 65 12.36 -6.98 9.30
CA GLU A 65 12.68 -7.81 10.48
C GLU A 65 13.20 -9.20 10.08
N ILE A 66 12.58 -9.80 9.07
CA ILE A 66 13.05 -11.01 8.40
C ILE A 66 13.40 -10.60 6.96
N PRO A 67 14.68 -10.26 6.69
CA PRO A 67 15.11 -9.70 5.40
C PRO A 67 14.56 -10.48 4.21
N SER A 68 13.61 -9.87 3.48
CA SER A 68 13.07 -10.44 2.26
C SER A 68 14.11 -10.38 1.14
N MET A 69 13.97 -11.22 0.11
CA MET A 69 14.88 -11.20 -1.04
C MET A 69 14.95 -9.81 -1.69
N ARG A 70 13.84 -9.07 -1.71
CA ARG A 70 13.82 -7.69 -2.24
C ARG A 70 14.68 -6.75 -1.40
N VAL A 71 14.56 -6.82 -0.06
CA VAL A 71 15.36 -6.00 0.85
C VAL A 71 16.85 -6.34 0.75
N LEU A 72 17.19 -7.62 0.66
CA LEU A 72 18.58 -8.06 0.48
C LEU A 72 19.18 -7.54 -0.82
N VAL A 73 18.47 -7.71 -1.94
CA VAL A 73 18.93 -7.21 -3.24
C VAL A 73 19.09 -5.69 -3.21
N GLU A 74 18.09 -4.95 -2.72
CA GLU A 74 18.17 -3.49 -2.66
C GLU A 74 19.29 -3.00 -1.74
N SER A 75 19.63 -3.72 -0.66
CA SER A 75 20.73 -3.36 0.23
C SER A 75 22.12 -3.51 -0.38
N GLU A 76 22.25 -4.34 -1.42
CA GLU A 76 23.51 -4.61 -2.13
C GLU A 76 23.67 -3.75 -3.41
N LEU A 77 22.63 -3.01 -3.83
CA LEU A 77 22.69 -2.16 -5.02
C LEU A 77 23.46 -0.86 -4.76
N GLU A 78 24.27 -0.47 -5.74
CA GLU A 78 24.87 0.86 -5.77
C GLU A 78 23.76 1.92 -5.97
N GLU A 79 23.91 3.08 -5.33
CA GLU A 79 22.91 4.17 -5.36
C GLU A 79 22.54 4.58 -6.79
N ALA A 80 23.52 4.63 -7.70
CA ALA A 80 23.30 4.97 -9.10
C ALA A 80 22.43 3.93 -9.84
N GLU A 81 22.63 2.65 -9.54
CA GLU A 81 21.84 1.55 -10.13
C GLU A 81 20.42 1.53 -9.56
N TRP A 82 20.28 1.72 -8.24
CA TRP A 82 18.99 1.87 -7.58
C TRP A 82 18.19 3.05 -8.17
N ALA A 83 18.81 4.22 -8.34
CA ALA A 83 18.17 5.40 -8.92
C ALA A 83 17.68 5.17 -10.35
N LYS A 84 18.47 4.46 -11.18
CA LYS A 84 18.08 4.11 -12.55
C LYS A 84 16.87 3.17 -12.57
N GLN A 85 16.89 2.10 -11.78
CA GLN A 85 15.75 1.16 -11.68
C GLN A 85 14.49 1.88 -11.20
N ARG A 86 14.63 2.81 -10.24
CA ARG A 86 13.51 3.61 -9.74
C ARG A 86 12.90 4.51 -10.82
N TYR A 87 13.73 5.13 -11.66
CA TYR A 87 13.27 5.94 -12.79
C TYR A 87 12.49 5.12 -13.82
N GLU A 88 12.97 3.91 -14.15
CA GLU A 88 12.28 3.01 -15.08
C GLU A 88 10.91 2.57 -14.54
N GLN A 89 10.79 2.30 -13.24
CA GLN A 89 9.50 2.01 -12.60
C GLN A 89 8.55 3.21 -12.73
N LEU A 90 9.03 4.42 -12.39
CA LEU A 90 8.23 5.66 -12.45
C LEU A 90 7.62 5.91 -13.84
N ASN A 91 8.30 5.53 -14.93
CA ASN A 91 7.76 5.68 -16.29
C ASN A 91 6.53 4.77 -16.56
N LEU A 92 6.34 3.70 -15.79
CA LEU A 92 5.22 2.78 -15.94
C LEU A 92 4.00 3.16 -15.10
N ILE A 93 4.09 4.23 -14.31
CA ILE A 93 3.07 4.69 -13.36
C ILE A 93 1.74 4.98 -14.01
N ASP A 94 1.77 5.87 -15.01
CA ASP A 94 0.54 6.43 -15.56
C ASP A 94 -0.30 5.33 -16.19
N LYS A 95 0.36 4.31 -16.77
CA LYS A 95 -0.28 3.12 -17.29
C LYS A 95 -0.98 2.32 -16.19
N LYS A 96 -0.33 2.05 -15.06
CA LYS A 96 -0.94 1.30 -13.94
C LYS A 96 -2.10 2.06 -13.32
N ARG A 97 -1.96 3.38 -13.12
CA ARG A 97 -3.03 4.25 -12.61
C ARG A 97 -4.23 4.29 -13.55
N LEU A 98 -3.98 4.40 -14.86
CA LEU A 98 -5.03 4.38 -15.87
C LEU A 98 -5.83 3.07 -15.85
N ILE A 99 -5.13 1.93 -15.78
CA ILE A 99 -5.78 0.61 -15.66
C ILE A 99 -6.64 0.54 -14.39
N ALA A 100 -6.12 1.03 -13.27
CA ALA A 100 -6.87 1.03 -12.00
C ALA A 100 -8.13 1.91 -12.08
N LEU A 101 -8.08 3.06 -12.76
CA LEU A 101 -9.24 3.92 -12.96
C LEU A 101 -10.33 3.26 -13.82
N CYS A 102 -9.96 2.41 -14.79
CA CYS A 102 -10.93 1.66 -15.60
C CYS A 102 -11.67 0.57 -14.82
N HIS A 103 -11.18 0.18 -13.63
CA HIS A 103 -11.75 -0.88 -12.79
C HIS A 103 -12.24 -0.39 -11.42
N GLY A 104 -12.10 0.91 -11.14
CA GLY A 104 -12.38 1.55 -9.85
C GLY A 104 -13.80 2.08 -9.69
#